data_AF-A0A9D4M0Z0-F1
#
_entry.id   AF-A0A9D4M0Z0-F1
#
_cell.length_a   1.000
_cell.length_b   1.000
_cell.length_c   1.000
_cell.angle_alpha   90.00
_cell.angle_beta   90.00
_cell.angle_gamma   90.00
#
_symmetry.space_group_name_H-M   'P 1'
#
loop_
_entity.id
_entity.type
_entity.pdbx_description
1 polymer ?
#
loop_
_entity_poly.entity_id
_entity_poly.type
_entity_poly.pdbx_seq_one_letter_code
_entity_poly.pdbx_strand_id
1 'polypeptide(L)'
;MDQNMGTFKCTGDRTYMADDSRFNYVTGETNDADTPAAWSFANAVNELAKFHYSSLNTDYLKAIIDSWKHPGCYGVISAHLGYRLYLTKAILPLSVTAGGEFCYHIEINNEGYAAPNKEMEAHLLLENTGNGTLYSVMVPGVEVRNWLPGNTQTLHGTAGVPAALPIGQYKVHLVILNKVLGKTTNILFLWQMQMASKTQQRV
;
A
#
# COMPACT_ATOMS: atom_id res chain seq x y z
N MET A 1 18.68 -0.56 -28.19
CA MET A 1 18.16 -0.99 -26.87
C MET A 1 19.19 -0.56 -25.85
N ASP A 2 18.79 0.21 -24.84
CA ASP A 2 19.71 0.60 -23.76
C ASP A 2 20.13 -0.67 -23.00
N GLN A 3 21.42 -0.98 -23.03
CA GLN A 3 22.00 -2.16 -22.38
C GLN A 3 22.30 -1.91 -20.89
N ASN A 4 22.09 -0.68 -20.39
CA ASN A 4 22.38 -0.26 -19.03
C ASN A 4 23.78 -0.75 -18.59
N MET A 5 24.81 -0.35 -19.35
CA MET A 5 26.21 -0.71 -19.11
C MET A 5 26.47 -2.23 -19.04
N GLY A 6 25.74 -3.00 -19.85
CA GLY A 6 25.87 -4.46 -19.93
C GLY A 6 25.01 -5.22 -18.93
N THR A 7 24.15 -4.54 -18.17
CA THR A 7 23.13 -5.16 -17.31
C THR A 7 22.14 -5.98 -18.13
N PHE A 8 21.76 -5.51 -19.31
CA PHE A 8 20.87 -6.22 -20.23
C PHE A 8 21.63 -6.66 -21.47
N LYS A 9 21.76 -7.98 -21.64
CA LYS A 9 22.42 -8.63 -22.79
C LYS A 9 21.45 -8.86 -23.94
N CYS A 10 20.17 -9.02 -23.64
CA CYS A 10 19.13 -9.18 -24.63
C CYS A 10 17.78 -8.61 -24.17
N THR A 11 16.80 -8.56 -25.08
CA THR A 11 15.44 -8.10 -24.75
C THR A 11 14.76 -8.96 -23.69
N GLY A 12 15.08 -10.26 -23.64
CA GLY A 12 14.57 -11.19 -22.63
C GLY A 12 14.89 -10.76 -21.20
N ASP A 13 16.07 -10.18 -20.96
CA ASP A 13 16.51 -9.77 -19.62
C ASP A 13 15.63 -8.64 -19.05
N ARG A 14 15.24 -7.68 -19.91
CA ARG A 14 14.33 -6.60 -19.51
C ARG A 14 12.91 -7.11 -19.29
N THR A 15 12.45 -8.09 -20.05
CA THR A 15 11.14 -8.72 -19.78
C THR A 15 11.17 -9.47 -18.46
N TYR A 16 12.22 -10.28 -18.24
CA TYR A 16 12.42 -10.99 -16.99
C TYR A 16 12.43 -10.04 -15.79
N MET A 17 13.21 -8.94 -15.85
CA MET A 17 13.25 -7.96 -14.77
C MET A 17 11.88 -7.31 -14.53
N ALA A 18 11.12 -6.97 -15.58
CA ALA A 18 9.78 -6.39 -15.42
C ALA A 18 8.78 -7.36 -14.77
N ASP A 19 8.93 -8.66 -14.99
CA ASP A 19 8.06 -9.67 -14.38
C ASP A 19 8.50 -10.06 -12.97
N ASP A 20 9.80 -10.23 -12.74
CA ASP A 20 10.39 -10.56 -11.45
C ASP A 20 10.23 -9.42 -10.43
N SER A 21 10.43 -8.17 -10.87
CA SER A 21 10.32 -6.99 -10.01
C SER A 21 8.95 -6.76 -9.39
N ARG A 22 7.88 -7.38 -9.92
CA ARG A 22 6.53 -7.31 -9.34
C ARG A 22 6.48 -7.87 -7.91
N PHE A 23 7.38 -8.80 -7.59
CA PHE A 23 7.35 -9.56 -6.34
C PHE A 23 8.59 -9.35 -5.47
N ASN A 24 9.61 -8.66 -5.98
CA ASN A 24 10.90 -8.48 -5.32
C ASN A 24 11.17 -7.02 -4.98
N TYR A 25 11.99 -6.81 -3.95
CA TYR A 25 12.47 -5.48 -3.63
C TYR A 25 13.52 -5.04 -4.64
N VAL A 26 13.20 -4.03 -5.45
CA VAL A 26 14.14 -3.48 -6.44
C VAL A 26 14.73 -2.19 -5.92
N THR A 27 16.05 -2.09 -6.00
CA THR A 27 16.79 -0.86 -5.74
C THR A 27 17.80 -0.65 -6.87
N GLY A 28 18.28 0.58 -7.00
CA GLY A 28 19.39 0.86 -7.88
C GLY A 28 19.85 2.31 -7.75
N GLU A 29 20.56 2.76 -8.77
CA GLU A 29 21.17 4.09 -8.84
C GLU A 29 21.14 4.56 -10.28
N THR A 30 21.30 5.87 -10.47
CA THR A 30 21.60 6.43 -11.80
C THR A 30 22.97 5.92 -12.24
N ASN A 31 23.10 5.38 -13.44
CA ASN A 31 24.40 5.03 -14.02
C ASN A 31 24.87 6.11 -14.99
N ASP A 32 26.08 5.93 -15.51
CA ASP A 32 26.58 6.69 -16.66
C ASP A 32 26.13 5.91 -17.90
N ALA A 33 25.24 6.45 -18.72
CA ALA A 33 24.67 5.74 -19.88
C ALA A 33 25.21 6.37 -21.12
N ASP A 34 25.16 5.55 -22.16
CA ASP A 34 25.63 5.87 -23.49
C ASP A 34 25.00 7.15 -24.08
N THR A 35 23.85 7.64 -23.58
CA THR A 35 23.22 8.88 -24.06
C THR A 35 22.49 9.71 -22.98
N PRO A 36 22.45 11.06 -23.10
CA PRO A 36 21.67 11.94 -22.21
C PRO A 36 20.16 11.68 -22.20
N ALA A 37 19.60 11.11 -23.28
CA ALA A 37 18.17 10.80 -23.38
C ALA A 37 17.75 9.67 -22.43
N ALA A 38 18.63 8.71 -22.14
CA ALA A 38 18.40 7.66 -21.16
C ALA A 38 18.10 8.24 -19.76
N TRP A 39 18.67 9.42 -19.46
CA TRP A 39 18.50 10.15 -18.21
C TRP A 39 17.40 11.20 -18.21
N SER A 40 16.60 11.28 -19.27
CA SER A 40 15.46 12.20 -19.22
C SER A 40 14.53 11.81 -18.09
N PHE A 41 13.95 12.81 -17.42
CA PHE A 41 12.98 12.58 -16.35
C PHE A 41 11.83 11.65 -16.79
N ALA A 42 11.34 11.81 -18.01
CA ALA A 42 10.28 10.97 -18.56
C ALA A 42 10.70 9.49 -18.66
N ASN A 43 11.93 9.23 -19.13
CA ASN A 43 12.45 7.87 -19.19
C ASN A 43 12.68 7.30 -17.79
N ALA A 44 13.22 8.09 -16.86
CA ALA A 44 13.40 7.66 -15.48
C ALA A 44 12.08 7.23 -14.84
N VAL A 45 11.01 8.03 -14.96
CA VAL A 45 9.67 7.66 -14.45
C VAL A 45 9.18 6.36 -15.09
N ASN A 46 9.29 6.22 -16.41
CA ASN A 46 8.83 5.03 -17.12
C ASN A 46 9.62 3.77 -16.74
N GLU A 47 10.94 3.87 -16.60
CA GLU A 47 11.82 2.75 -16.22
C GLU A 47 11.57 2.33 -14.77
N LEU A 48 11.52 3.29 -13.84
CA LEU A 48 11.28 3.03 -12.42
C LEU A 48 9.91 2.38 -12.19
N ALA A 49 8.88 2.83 -12.92
CA ALA A 49 7.54 2.22 -12.89
C ALA A 49 7.54 0.81 -13.52
N LYS A 50 8.13 0.66 -14.71
CA LYS A 50 8.18 -0.63 -15.44
C LYS A 50 8.89 -1.72 -14.63
N PHE A 51 9.90 -1.35 -13.87
CA PHE A 51 10.71 -2.26 -13.08
C PHE A 51 10.45 -2.18 -11.57
N HIS A 52 9.31 -1.60 -11.18
CA HIS A 52 8.79 -1.60 -9.81
C HIS A 52 9.83 -1.20 -8.75
N TYR A 53 10.55 -0.09 -8.98
CA TYR A 53 11.61 0.34 -8.07
C TYR A 53 11.05 0.71 -6.69
N SER A 54 11.64 0.09 -5.66
CA SER A 54 11.29 0.31 -4.26
C SER A 54 12.11 1.42 -3.62
N SER A 55 13.35 1.60 -4.06
CA SER A 55 14.22 2.70 -3.63
C SER A 55 15.22 3.08 -4.72
N LEU A 56 15.75 4.30 -4.62
CA LEU A 56 16.78 4.83 -5.51
C LEU A 56 17.89 5.46 -4.67
N ASN A 57 19.13 5.02 -4.90
CA ASN A 57 20.33 5.63 -4.36
C ASN A 57 20.61 6.94 -5.11
N THR A 58 20.67 8.05 -4.37
CA THR A 58 20.89 9.40 -4.91
C THR A 58 22.31 9.92 -4.71
N ASP A 59 23.21 9.10 -4.18
CA ASP A 59 24.58 9.50 -3.87
C ASP A 59 25.56 9.28 -5.01
N TYR A 60 25.27 8.33 -5.89
CA TYR A 60 26.01 8.14 -7.13
C TYR A 60 25.48 9.06 -8.24
N LEU A 61 26.39 9.60 -9.07
CA LEU A 61 26.11 10.51 -10.21
C LEU A 61 25.06 11.60 -9.92
N LYS A 62 25.30 12.36 -8.85
CA LYS A 62 24.39 13.41 -8.33
C LYS A 62 23.94 14.43 -9.39
N ALA A 63 24.76 14.70 -10.40
CA ALA A 63 24.40 15.61 -11.50
C ALA A 63 23.11 15.19 -12.24
N ILE A 64 22.88 13.89 -12.42
CA ILE A 64 21.65 13.38 -13.05
C ILE A 64 20.46 13.60 -12.11
N ILE A 65 20.60 13.22 -10.83
CA ILE A 65 19.57 13.46 -9.81
C ILE A 65 19.22 14.95 -9.70
N ASP A 66 20.22 15.82 -9.71
CA ASP A 66 20.05 17.27 -9.62
C ASP A 66 19.38 17.84 -10.87
N SER A 67 19.63 17.26 -12.04
CA SER A 67 18.89 17.60 -13.26
C SER A 67 17.39 17.30 -13.15
N TRP A 68 16.99 16.28 -12.40
CA TRP A 68 15.58 15.97 -12.16
C TRP A 68 14.95 16.89 -11.10
N LYS A 69 15.75 17.47 -10.20
CA LYS A 69 15.27 18.44 -9.21
C LYS A 69 14.92 19.79 -9.85
N HIS A 70 15.39 20.07 -11.06
CA HIS A 70 15.08 21.30 -11.80
C HIS A 70 14.39 20.95 -13.14
N PRO A 71 13.07 21.22 -13.31
CA PRO A 71 12.17 22.06 -12.52
C PRO A 71 11.19 21.28 -11.60
N GLY A 72 11.69 20.64 -10.54
CA GLY A 72 10.86 20.02 -9.48
C GLY A 72 10.34 18.61 -9.77
N CYS A 73 10.76 18.00 -10.87
CA CYS A 73 10.25 16.71 -11.34
C CYS A 73 10.60 15.53 -10.41
N TYR A 74 11.73 15.60 -9.70
CA TYR A 74 12.18 14.56 -8.76
C TYR A 74 11.14 14.23 -7.67
N GLY A 75 10.28 15.19 -7.29
CA GLY A 75 9.21 14.95 -6.33
C GLY A 75 8.21 13.87 -6.78
N VAL A 76 8.02 13.71 -8.10
CA VAL A 76 7.20 12.62 -8.64
C VAL A 76 7.89 11.29 -8.40
N ILE A 77 9.18 11.18 -8.73
CA ILE A 77 9.96 9.95 -8.52
C ILE A 77 9.94 9.57 -7.04
N SER A 78 10.31 10.48 -6.15
CA SER A 78 10.41 10.18 -4.72
C SER A 78 9.06 9.80 -4.09
N ALA A 79 7.95 10.41 -4.54
CA ALA A 79 6.62 10.11 -4.03
C ALA A 79 6.06 8.76 -4.47
N HIS A 80 6.60 8.17 -5.54
CA HIS A 80 6.13 6.91 -6.12
C HIS A 80 7.10 5.73 -5.88
N LEU A 81 8.35 5.96 -5.45
CA LEU A 81 9.25 4.86 -5.08
C LEU A 81 8.61 3.98 -4.00
N GLY A 82 8.72 2.66 -4.17
CA GLY A 82 8.05 1.70 -3.27
C GLY A 82 6.55 1.67 -3.51
N TYR A 83 5.79 1.51 -2.44
CA TYR A 83 4.33 1.48 -2.50
C TYR A 83 3.74 2.71 -1.81
N ARG A 84 2.56 3.13 -2.28
CA ARG A 84 1.78 4.21 -1.69
C ARG A 84 0.31 3.82 -1.70
N LEU A 85 -0.15 3.26 -0.59
CA LEU A 85 -1.53 2.79 -0.45
C LEU A 85 -2.45 3.93 -0.04
N TYR A 86 -3.59 4.03 -0.69
CA TYR A 86 -4.64 4.94 -0.27
C TYR A 86 -6.01 4.30 -0.43
N LEU A 87 -6.90 4.69 0.48
CA LEU A 87 -8.29 4.27 0.45
C LEU A 87 -9.03 5.05 -0.64
N THR A 88 -9.70 4.34 -1.53
CA THR A 88 -10.59 4.95 -2.53
C THR A 88 -12.05 4.85 -2.14
N LYS A 89 -12.43 3.79 -1.42
CA LYS A 89 -13.82 3.57 -1.00
C LYS A 89 -13.89 2.69 0.24
N ALA A 90 -14.82 3.01 1.14
CA ALA A 90 -15.21 2.16 2.25
C ALA A 90 -16.73 2.18 2.40
N ILE A 91 -17.33 1.00 2.51
CA ILE A 91 -18.74 0.81 2.84
C ILE A 91 -18.77 -0.06 4.10
N LEU A 92 -19.26 0.56 5.18
CA LEU A 92 -19.40 -0.01 6.51
C LEU A 92 -20.77 0.38 7.06
N PRO A 93 -21.42 -0.42 7.91
CA PRO A 93 -22.68 -0.04 8.51
C PRO A 93 -22.52 1.13 9.48
N LEU A 94 -23.57 1.94 9.58
CA LEU A 94 -23.64 3.04 10.55
C LEU A 94 -23.81 2.54 11.99
N SER A 95 -24.37 1.34 12.18
CA SER A 95 -24.52 0.73 13.50
C SER A 95 -24.29 -0.77 13.46
N VAL A 96 -23.67 -1.28 14.51
CA VAL A 96 -23.41 -2.71 14.71
C VAL A 96 -23.79 -3.10 16.12
N THR A 97 -24.34 -4.30 16.27
CA THR A 97 -24.70 -4.85 17.57
C THR A 97 -23.49 -5.54 18.22
N ALA A 98 -23.22 -5.24 19.49
CA ALA A 98 -22.18 -5.94 20.26
C ALA A 98 -22.46 -7.46 20.29
N GLY A 99 -21.44 -8.28 20.01
CA GLY A 99 -21.61 -9.73 19.89
C GLY A 99 -22.25 -10.19 18.58
N GLY A 100 -22.46 -9.27 17.62
CA GLY A 100 -22.94 -9.55 16.27
C GLY A 100 -21.79 -9.57 15.27
N GLU A 101 -22.11 -9.27 14.01
CA GLU A 101 -21.15 -9.16 12.91
C GLU A 101 -21.50 -7.96 12.03
N PHE A 102 -20.54 -7.48 11.24
CA PHE A 102 -20.78 -6.48 10.21
C PHE A 102 -20.09 -6.81 8.89
N CYS A 103 -20.74 -6.47 7.79
CA CYS A 103 -20.13 -6.55 6.46
C CYS A 103 -19.25 -5.32 6.21
N TYR A 104 -18.14 -5.52 5.49
CA TYR A 104 -17.28 -4.46 5.00
C TYR A 104 -17.03 -4.63 3.50
N HIS A 105 -16.89 -3.51 2.80
CA HIS A 105 -16.35 -3.44 1.43
C HIS A 105 -15.41 -2.25 1.35
N ILE A 106 -14.14 -2.52 1.04
CA ILE A 106 -13.05 -1.55 1.08
C ILE A 106 -12.28 -1.66 -0.24
N GLU A 107 -12.05 -0.54 -0.91
CA GLU A 107 -11.23 -0.46 -2.11
C GLU A 107 -9.98 0.38 -1.82
N ILE A 108 -8.82 -0.14 -2.23
CA ILE A 108 -7.50 0.44 -2.00
C ILE A 108 -6.77 0.48 -3.32
N ASN A 109 -6.12 1.59 -3.59
CA ASN A 109 -5.20 1.71 -4.72
C ASN A 109 -3.76 1.83 -4.22
N ASN A 110 -2.84 1.37 -5.06
CA ASN A 110 -1.41 1.61 -4.90
C ASN A 110 -0.95 2.60 -5.96
N GLU A 111 -0.54 3.79 -5.51
CA GLU A 111 0.01 4.86 -6.34
C GLU A 111 1.55 4.84 -6.40
N GLY A 112 2.20 3.85 -5.78
CA GLY A 112 3.65 3.67 -5.91
C GLY A 112 4.05 2.97 -7.21
N TYR A 113 5.32 2.65 -7.34
CA TYR A 113 5.88 1.85 -8.43
C TYR A 113 5.92 0.36 -8.10
N ALA A 114 5.96 -0.01 -6.81
CA ALA A 114 6.10 -1.38 -6.34
C ALA A 114 4.93 -1.80 -5.47
N ALA A 115 4.64 -3.10 -5.39
CA ALA A 115 3.81 -3.64 -4.34
C ALA A 115 4.57 -3.64 -2.99
N PRO A 116 3.86 -3.69 -1.85
CA PRO A 116 4.49 -4.09 -0.60
C PRO A 116 5.24 -5.42 -0.76
N ASN A 117 6.46 -5.53 -0.23
CA ASN A 117 7.32 -6.70 -0.44
C ASN A 117 7.40 -7.66 0.75
N LYS A 118 6.76 -7.30 1.88
CA LYS A 118 6.74 -8.12 3.10
C LYS A 118 5.35 -8.71 3.29
N GLU A 119 5.31 -9.91 3.86
CA GLU A 119 4.07 -10.49 4.38
C GLU A 119 3.55 -9.58 5.52
N MET A 120 2.35 -9.05 5.33
CA MET A 120 1.68 -8.20 6.29
C MET A 120 0.22 -8.60 6.40
N GLU A 121 -0.33 -8.41 7.59
CA GLU A 121 -1.73 -8.70 7.87
C GLU A 121 -2.55 -7.42 7.78
N ALA A 122 -3.77 -7.55 7.26
CA ALA A 122 -4.75 -6.48 7.30
C ALA A 122 -5.70 -6.69 8.50
N HIS A 123 -5.95 -5.60 9.23
CA HIS A 123 -6.84 -5.59 10.39
C HIS A 123 -7.78 -4.40 10.33
N LEU A 124 -9.01 -4.59 10.79
CA LEU A 124 -9.94 -3.50 11.11
C LEU A 124 -9.77 -3.18 12.60
N LEU A 125 -9.27 -1.98 12.89
CA LEU A 125 -9.21 -1.46 14.26
C LEU A 125 -10.45 -0.62 14.55
N LEU A 126 -11.20 -1.03 15.56
CA LEU A 126 -12.32 -0.31 16.14
C LEU A 126 -11.80 0.50 17.34
N GLU A 127 -11.74 1.81 17.20
CA GLU A 127 -11.32 2.74 18.25
C GLU A 127 -12.54 3.35 18.93
N ASN A 128 -12.75 3.04 20.21
CA ASN A 128 -13.82 3.66 20.99
C ASN A 128 -13.51 5.15 21.19
N THR A 129 -14.39 6.04 20.75
CA THR A 129 -14.13 7.49 20.81
C THR A 129 -14.24 8.09 22.20
N GLY A 130 -14.85 7.39 23.15
CA GLY A 130 -15.02 7.86 24.53
C GLY A 130 -13.80 7.59 25.42
N ASN A 131 -13.05 6.53 25.15
CA ASN A 131 -11.90 6.13 25.99
C ASN A 131 -10.63 5.74 25.22
N GLY A 132 -10.65 5.77 23.88
CA GLY A 132 -9.51 5.44 23.03
C GLY A 132 -9.16 3.95 22.94
N THR A 133 -9.96 3.05 23.53
CA THR A 133 -9.67 1.61 23.51
C THR A 133 -9.77 1.07 22.09
N LEU A 134 -8.76 0.31 21.68
CA LEU A 134 -8.68 -0.32 20.36
C LEU A 134 -9.09 -1.79 20.43
N TYR A 135 -9.86 -2.22 19.44
CA TYR A 135 -10.23 -3.62 19.23
C TYR A 135 -9.89 -4.03 17.80
N SER A 136 -9.09 -5.08 17.65
CA SER A 136 -8.60 -5.54 16.34
C SER A 136 -9.42 -6.71 15.83
N VAL A 137 -9.80 -6.65 14.56
CA VAL A 137 -10.40 -7.78 13.83
C VAL A 137 -9.56 -8.05 12.59
N MET A 138 -9.03 -9.26 12.47
CA MET A 138 -8.23 -9.66 11.31
C MET A 138 -9.11 -9.74 10.05
N VAL A 139 -8.61 -9.23 8.93
CA VAL A 139 -9.20 -9.40 7.59
C VAL A 139 -8.54 -10.63 6.94
N PRO A 140 -9.26 -11.76 6.79
CA PRO A 140 -8.67 -12.98 6.27
C PRO A 140 -8.37 -12.90 4.77
N GLY A 141 -7.43 -13.74 4.30
CA GLY A 141 -7.16 -13.91 2.86
C GLY A 141 -6.45 -12.74 2.19
N VAL A 142 -5.89 -11.80 2.96
CA VAL A 142 -5.16 -10.65 2.41
C VAL A 142 -3.69 -11.01 2.15
N GLU A 143 -3.30 -10.94 0.88
CA GLU A 143 -1.89 -10.99 0.45
C GLU A 143 -1.49 -9.63 -0.13
N VAL A 144 -0.97 -8.76 0.73
CA VAL A 144 -0.58 -7.38 0.36
C VAL A 144 0.53 -7.33 -0.69
N ARG A 145 1.30 -8.40 -0.87
CA ARG A 145 2.36 -8.44 -1.89
C ARG A 145 1.82 -8.48 -3.30
N ASN A 146 0.53 -8.74 -3.46
CA ASN A 146 -0.16 -8.70 -4.75
C ASN A 146 -0.79 -7.33 -5.03
N TRP A 147 -0.62 -6.34 -4.14
CA TRP A 147 -1.18 -4.99 -4.31
C TRP A 147 -0.32 -4.15 -5.26
N LEU A 148 -0.25 -4.60 -6.51
CA LEU A 148 0.50 -3.96 -7.57
C LEU A 148 -0.13 -2.60 -7.95
N PRO A 149 0.69 -1.64 -8.41
CA PRO A 149 0.19 -0.38 -8.96
C PRO A 149 -0.76 -0.61 -10.14
N GLY A 150 -1.68 0.35 -10.33
CA GLY A 150 -2.65 0.33 -11.44
C GLY A 150 -3.84 -0.61 -11.25
N ASN A 151 -3.87 -1.42 -10.18
CA ASN A 151 -4.98 -2.30 -9.85
C ASN A 151 -5.66 -1.88 -8.54
N THR A 152 -6.99 -1.76 -8.57
CA THR A 152 -7.79 -1.59 -7.35
C THR A 152 -7.89 -2.91 -6.59
N GLN A 153 -7.49 -2.88 -5.33
CA GLN A 153 -7.55 -4.00 -4.41
C GLN A 153 -8.86 -3.91 -3.64
N THR A 154 -9.68 -4.96 -3.71
CA THR A 154 -10.97 -5.00 -3.02
C THR A 154 -10.92 -5.97 -1.86
N LEU A 155 -11.15 -5.46 -0.65
CA LEU A 155 -11.33 -6.24 0.56
C LEU A 155 -12.81 -6.23 0.93
N HIS A 156 -13.44 -7.41 0.97
CA HIS A 156 -14.83 -7.52 1.38
C HIS A 156 -15.02 -8.78 2.22
N GLY A 157 -16.01 -8.73 3.11
CA GLY A 157 -16.34 -9.86 3.96
C GLY A 157 -17.15 -9.44 5.17
N THR A 158 -17.15 -10.32 6.16
CA THR A 158 -17.87 -10.13 7.42
C THR A 158 -16.89 -10.21 8.58
N ALA A 159 -17.05 -9.30 9.54
CA ALA A 159 -16.21 -9.16 10.73
C ALA A 159 -17.07 -9.34 11.98
N GLY A 160 -16.66 -10.25 12.87
CA GLY A 160 -17.30 -10.46 14.17
C GLY A 160 -16.98 -9.33 15.15
N VAL A 161 -17.95 -9.00 15.99
CA VAL A 161 -17.85 -7.98 17.04
C VAL A 161 -17.89 -8.67 18.40
N PRO A 162 -16.84 -8.59 19.23
CA PRO A 162 -16.88 -9.11 20.60
C PRO A 162 -18.10 -8.64 21.39
N ALA A 163 -18.74 -9.55 22.13
CA ALA A 163 -19.92 -9.23 22.96
C ALA A 163 -19.61 -8.27 24.12
N ALA A 164 -18.34 -8.24 24.57
CA ALA A 164 -17.87 -7.39 25.66
C ALA A 164 -17.54 -5.94 25.22
N LEU A 165 -17.69 -5.60 23.93
CA LEU A 165 -17.47 -4.25 23.45
C LEU A 165 -18.47 -3.27 24.08
N PRO A 166 -18.00 -2.18 24.72
CA PRO A 166 -18.87 -1.15 25.25
C PRO A 166 -19.76 -0.54 24.15
N ILE A 167 -21.00 -0.22 24.51
CA ILE A 167 -21.90 0.57 23.66
C ILE A 167 -21.30 1.97 23.53
N GLY A 168 -21.29 2.54 22.33
CA GLY A 168 -20.69 3.84 22.08
C GLY A 168 -20.34 4.09 20.61
N GLN A 169 -19.68 5.22 20.35
CA GLN A 169 -19.19 5.55 19.01
C GLN A 169 -17.78 5.01 18.81
N TYR A 170 -17.52 4.56 17.59
CA TYR A 170 -16.26 3.96 17.20
C TYR A 170 -15.77 4.54 15.87
N LYS A 171 -14.47 4.83 15.79
CA LYS A 171 -13.78 5.02 14.52
C LYS A 171 -13.29 3.67 14.02
N VAL A 172 -13.34 3.46 12.71
CA VAL A 172 -12.84 2.25 12.06
C VAL A 172 -11.64 2.61 11.21
N HIS A 173 -10.54 1.89 11.42
CA HIS A 173 -9.31 2.04 10.65
C HIS A 173 -8.96 0.72 9.98
N LEU A 174 -8.54 0.77 8.71
CA LEU A 174 -7.80 -0.33 8.12
C LEU A 174 -6.34 -0.17 8.46
N VAL A 175 -5.73 -1.21 8.99
CA VAL A 175 -4.33 -1.21 9.39
C VAL A 175 -3.59 -2.36 8.74
N ILE A 176 -2.43 -2.06 8.19
CA ILE A 176 -1.52 -3.05 7.61
C ILE A 176 -0.33 -3.24 8.57
N LEU A 177 -0.27 -4.41 9.18
CA LEU A 177 0.66 -4.77 10.25
C LEU A 177 1.75 -5.70 9.74
N ASN A 178 3.00 -5.41 10.10
CA ASN A 178 4.07 -6.36 9.88
C ASN A 178 4.00 -7.49 10.91
N LYS A 179 3.76 -8.71 10.44
CA LYS A 179 3.59 -9.93 11.26
C LYS A 179 4.79 -10.24 12.17
N VAL A 180 6.01 -9.94 11.71
CA VAL A 180 7.25 -10.28 12.42
C VAL A 180 7.58 -9.26 13.52
N LEU A 181 7.26 -7.99 13.29
CA LEU A 181 7.62 -6.91 14.21
C LEU A 181 6.47 -6.44 15.10
N GLY A 182 5.22 -6.85 14.81
CA GLY A 182 4.02 -6.31 15.46
C GLY A 182 3.86 -4.80 15.27
N LYS A 183 4.59 -4.22 14.31
CA LYS A 183 4.60 -2.78 14.04
C LYS A 183 3.59 -2.44 12.96
N THR A 184 2.84 -1.38 13.23
CA THR A 184 1.97 -0.76 12.24
C THR A 184 2.79 -0.05 11.18
N THR A 185 2.53 -0.38 9.91
CA THR A 185 3.25 0.22 8.77
C THR A 185 2.39 1.24 8.05
N ASN A 186 1.06 0.99 7.97
CA ASN A 186 0.10 1.91 7.37
C ASN A 186 -1.20 1.92 8.16
N ILE A 187 -1.82 3.10 8.31
CA ILE A 187 -3.15 3.30 8.89
C ILE A 187 -3.96 4.11 7.89
N LEU A 188 -5.10 3.57 7.48
CA LEU A 188 -6.07 4.24 6.61
C LEU A 188 -7.37 4.41 7.39
N PHE A 189 -7.79 5.65 7.63
CA PHE A 189 -9.07 5.93 8.28
C PHE A 189 -10.21 5.59 7.32
N LEU A 190 -11.18 4.80 7.79
CA LEU A 190 -12.29 4.34 6.95
C LEU A 190 -13.60 5.08 7.23
N TRP A 191 -14.00 5.15 8.51
CA TRP A 191 -15.40 5.40 8.86
C TRP A 191 -15.64 5.70 10.35
N GLN A 192 -16.84 6.18 10.67
CA GLN A 192 -17.38 6.24 12.04
C GLN A 192 -18.67 5.41 12.16
N MET A 193 -18.76 4.55 13.17
CA MET A 193 -19.91 3.68 13.43
C MET A 193 -20.38 3.73 14.88
N GLN A 194 -21.65 3.39 15.11
CA GLN A 194 -22.26 3.29 16.44
C GLN A 194 -22.40 1.82 16.88
N MET A 195 -21.77 1.45 18.00
CA MET A 195 -22.04 0.19 18.68
C MET A 195 -23.33 0.28 19.50
N ALA A 196 -24.23 -0.70 19.31
CA ALA A 196 -25.54 -0.80 19.94
C ALA A 196 -25.71 -2.12 20.71
N SER A 197 -26.67 -2.18 21.64
CA SER A 197 -27.00 -3.39 22.40
C SER A 197 -27.73 -4.44 21.57
N LYS A 198 -27.58 -5.73 21.93
CA LYS A 198 -28.52 -6.79 21.51
C LYS A 198 -29.85 -6.53 22.22
N THR A 199 -30.74 -5.77 21.61
CA THR A 199 -32.14 -5.76 22.09
C THR A 199 -32.71 -7.14 21.76
N GLN A 200 -33.17 -7.90 22.77
CA GLN A 200 -33.91 -9.13 22.54
C GLN A 200 -35.09 -8.81 21.60
N GLN A 201 -35.04 -9.27 20.35
CA GLN A 201 -36.25 -9.38 19.55
C GLN A 201 -37.08 -10.48 20.22
N ARG A 202 -37.99 -10.07 21.10
CA ARG A 202 -39.12 -10.90 21.51
C ARG A 202 -40.09 -10.96 20.33
N VAL A 203 -40.23 -12.14 19.75
CA VAL A 203 -41.49 -12.63 19.17
C VAL A 203 -41.76 -13.99 19.79
#